data_AF-O52340-F1
#
_entry.id   AF-O52340-F1
#
_cell.length_a   1.000
_cell.length_b   1.000
_cell.length_c   1.000
_cell.angle_alpha   90.00
_cell.angle_beta   90.00
_cell.angle_gamma   90.00
#
_symmetry.space_group_name_H-M   'P 1'
#
loop_
_entity.id
_entity.type
_entity.pdbx_description
1 polymer ?
#
loop_
_entity_poly.entity_id
_entity_poly.type
_entity_poly.pdbx_seq_one_letter_code
_entity_poly.pdbx_strand_id
1 'polypeptide(L)'
;MNKELRAKTNEELIQLVTQLKGRLLEYRFKLAQGELDKTHIIKETRQTLARVLTILTERDVKVNVNAMVSSFVKEQTKQKEIQESVKKIKQLRVAKLKQNKEKRLANAEKVKAAPKPEQKTKKVKKAPKKTETVKPTTNKNKKNVKAKTKKKG
;
A
#
# COMPACT_ATOMS: atom_id res chain seq x y z
N MET A 1 -24.84 29.43 -6.24
CA MET A 1 -23.45 29.08 -6.60
C MET A 1 -22.84 28.27 -5.46
N ASN A 2 -22.14 27.15 -5.72
CA ASN A 2 -21.68 26.23 -4.66
C ASN A 2 -20.61 26.89 -3.78
N LYS A 3 -21.00 27.39 -2.59
CA LYS A 3 -20.07 28.01 -1.62
C LYS A 3 -18.89 27.08 -1.29
N GLU A 4 -19.15 25.78 -1.22
CA GLU A 4 -18.14 24.74 -0.98
C GLU A 4 -17.02 24.71 -2.04
N LEU A 5 -17.35 24.94 -3.33
CA LEU A 5 -16.32 24.98 -4.37
C LEU A 5 -15.44 26.22 -4.25
N ARG A 6 -16.01 27.36 -3.82
CA ARG A 6 -15.24 28.59 -3.60
C ARG A 6 -14.36 28.54 -2.35
N ALA A 7 -14.66 27.68 -1.37
CA ALA A 7 -13.84 27.49 -0.17
C ALA A 7 -12.55 26.68 -0.43
N LYS A 8 -12.51 25.89 -1.52
CA LYS A 8 -11.34 25.08 -1.88
C LYS A 8 -10.17 25.92 -2.39
N THR A 9 -8.96 25.44 -2.14
CA THR A 9 -7.72 26.05 -2.64
C THR A 9 -7.59 25.86 -4.16
N ASN A 10 -6.71 26.63 -4.80
CA ASN A 10 -6.48 26.51 -6.25
C ASN A 10 -5.97 25.10 -6.62
N GLU A 11 -5.09 24.52 -5.79
CA GLU A 11 -4.56 23.18 -6.00
C GLU A 11 -5.64 22.11 -5.91
N GLU A 12 -6.52 22.21 -4.90
CA GLU A 12 -7.66 21.29 -4.74
C GLU A 12 -8.64 21.37 -5.92
N LEU A 13 -8.89 22.58 -6.44
CA LEU A 13 -9.73 22.76 -7.63
C LEU A 13 -9.07 22.15 -8.87
N ILE A 14 -7.77 22.32 -9.05
CA ILE A 14 -7.01 21.71 -10.16
C ILE A 14 -7.05 20.18 -10.08
N GLN A 15 -6.86 19.61 -8.88
CA GLN A 15 -7.00 18.18 -8.65
C GLN A 15 -8.41 17.69 -8.97
N LEU A 16 -9.42 18.46 -8.54
CA LEU A 16 -10.83 18.15 -8.81
C LEU A 16 -11.15 18.16 -10.31
N VAL A 17 -10.61 19.10 -11.09
CA VAL A 17 -10.73 19.11 -12.56
C VAL A 17 -10.20 17.80 -13.15
N THR A 18 -9.04 17.36 -12.70
CA THR A 18 -8.39 16.13 -13.19
C THR A 18 -9.22 14.89 -12.87
N GLN A 19 -9.74 14.82 -11.63
CA GLN A 19 -10.64 13.74 -11.21
C GLN A 19 -11.95 13.71 -12.00
N LEU A 20 -12.60 14.87 -12.20
CA LEU A 20 -13.85 14.97 -12.94
C LEU A 20 -13.67 14.57 -14.41
N LYS A 21 -12.55 14.95 -15.05
CA LYS A 21 -12.22 14.46 -16.39
C LYS A 21 -11.99 12.95 -16.45
N GLY A 22 -11.32 12.38 -15.44
CA GLY A 22 -11.18 10.93 -15.30
C GLY A 22 -12.54 10.23 -15.20
N ARG A 23 -13.46 10.76 -14.39
CA ARG A 23 -14.83 10.23 -14.26
C ARG A 23 -15.61 10.33 -15.57
N LEU A 24 -15.50 11.44 -16.31
CA LEU A 24 -16.14 11.57 -17.62
C LEU A 24 -15.63 10.51 -18.61
N LEU A 25 -14.34 10.22 -18.59
CA LEU A 25 -13.75 9.16 -19.42
C LEU A 25 -14.27 7.77 -19.01
N GLU A 26 -14.34 7.48 -17.71
CA GLU A 26 -14.93 6.25 -17.17
C GLU A 26 -16.40 6.09 -17.58
N TYR A 27 -17.20 7.16 -17.44
CA TYR A 27 -18.61 7.13 -17.86
C TYR A 27 -18.75 6.93 -19.36
N ARG A 28 -17.85 7.47 -20.18
CA ARG A 28 -17.84 7.21 -21.63
C ARG A 28 -17.59 5.73 -21.93
N PHE A 29 -16.69 5.09 -21.21
CA PHE A 29 -16.45 3.65 -21.36
C PHE A 29 -17.64 2.81 -20.90
N LYS A 30 -18.22 3.11 -19.73
CA LYS A 30 -19.43 2.43 -19.22
C LYS A 30 -20.64 2.62 -20.13
N LEU A 31 -20.82 3.82 -20.68
CA LEU A 31 -21.88 4.11 -21.64
C LEU A 31 -21.69 3.31 -22.93
N ALA A 32 -20.46 3.17 -23.42
CA ALA A 32 -20.16 2.34 -24.60
C ALA A 32 -20.37 0.84 -24.34
N GLN A 33 -20.16 0.37 -23.11
CA GLN A 33 -20.43 -1.02 -22.69
C GLN A 33 -21.92 -1.27 -22.41
N GLY A 34 -22.74 -0.24 -22.26
CA GLY A 34 -24.15 -0.36 -21.85
C GLY A 34 -24.37 -0.60 -20.36
N GLU A 35 -23.32 -0.48 -19.54
CA GLU A 35 -23.34 -0.75 -18.08
C GLU A 35 -23.67 0.50 -17.24
N LEU A 36 -24.03 1.63 -17.87
CA LEU A 36 -24.29 2.88 -17.16
C LEU A 36 -25.78 3.04 -16.81
N ASP A 37 -26.16 2.70 -15.58
CA ASP A 37 -27.55 2.82 -15.10
C ASP A 37 -28.08 4.27 -15.14
N LYS A 38 -27.25 5.24 -14.74
CA LYS A 38 -27.66 6.63 -14.48
C LYS A 38 -26.94 7.61 -15.42
N THR A 39 -27.49 7.78 -16.62
CA THR A 39 -26.91 8.64 -17.67
C THR A 39 -26.87 10.14 -17.29
N HIS A 40 -27.77 10.61 -16.43
CA HIS A 40 -27.80 12.00 -15.95
C HIS A 40 -26.54 12.42 -15.17
N ILE A 41 -25.82 11.47 -14.57
CA ILE A 41 -24.57 11.72 -13.85
C ILE A 41 -23.51 12.33 -14.76
N ILE A 42 -23.50 12.00 -16.06
CA ILE A 42 -22.60 12.62 -17.05
C ILE A 42 -22.88 14.13 -17.15
N LYS A 43 -24.15 14.53 -17.17
CA LYS A 43 -24.57 15.94 -17.24
C LYS A 43 -24.18 16.67 -15.96
N GLU A 44 -24.44 16.11 -14.80
CA GLU A 44 -24.08 16.69 -13.49
C GLU A 44 -22.56 16.85 -13.32
N THR A 45 -21.79 15.84 -13.75
CA THR A 45 -20.31 15.86 -13.71
C THR A 45 -19.78 16.96 -14.62
N ARG A 46 -20.35 17.14 -15.82
CA ARG A 46 -20.00 18.21 -16.75
C ARG A 46 -20.32 19.60 -16.19
N GLN A 47 -21.49 19.75 -15.57
CA GLN A 47 -21.88 21.00 -14.92
C GLN A 47 -20.96 21.35 -13.75
N THR A 48 -20.60 20.34 -12.94
CA THR A 48 -19.65 20.52 -11.83
C THR A 48 -18.27 20.92 -12.34
N LEU A 49 -17.78 20.27 -13.40
CA LEU A 49 -16.52 20.62 -14.06
C LEU A 49 -16.54 22.06 -14.58
N ALA A 50 -17.63 22.48 -15.24
CA ALA A 50 -17.79 23.86 -15.71
C ALA A 50 -17.72 24.87 -14.56
N ARG A 51 -18.43 24.64 -13.45
CA ARG A 51 -18.39 25.51 -12.26
C ARG A 51 -16.97 25.64 -11.69
N VAL A 52 -16.23 24.54 -11.62
CA VAL A 52 -14.84 24.55 -11.13
C VAL A 52 -13.93 25.34 -12.07
N LEU A 53 -14.05 25.14 -13.38
CA LEU A 53 -13.29 25.89 -14.38
C LEU A 53 -13.62 27.39 -14.32
N THR A 54 -14.89 27.77 -14.15
CA THR A 54 -15.29 29.17 -13.95
C THR A 54 -14.59 29.79 -12.74
N ILE A 55 -14.57 29.10 -11.59
CA ILE A 55 -13.88 29.61 -10.39
C ILE A 55 -12.37 29.76 -10.65
N LEU A 56 -11.74 28.83 -11.36
CA LEU A 56 -10.32 28.93 -11.71
C LEU A 56 -10.03 30.11 -12.65
N THR A 57 -10.93 30.36 -13.62
CA THR A 57 -10.86 31.53 -14.49
C THR A 57 -11.07 32.83 -13.72
N GLU A 58 -12.05 32.89 -12.81
CA GLU A 58 -12.27 34.06 -11.94
C GLU A 58 -11.08 34.37 -11.02
N ARG A 59 -10.24 33.38 -10.72
CA ARG A 59 -9.02 33.53 -9.91
C ARG A 59 -7.76 33.74 -10.76
N ASP A 60 -7.90 33.95 -12.07
CA ASP A 60 -6.80 34.08 -13.04
C ASP A 60 -5.80 32.91 -13.06
N VAL A 61 -6.24 31.72 -12.66
CA VAL A 61 -5.40 30.52 -12.65
C VAL A 61 -5.40 29.89 -14.04
N LYS A 62 -4.30 30.02 -14.77
CA LYS A 62 -4.10 29.37 -16.08
C LYS A 62 -3.87 27.87 -15.89
N VAL A 63 -4.86 27.06 -16.23
CA VAL A 63 -4.79 25.60 -16.08
C VAL A 63 -4.66 24.93 -17.45
N ASN A 64 -3.48 24.35 -17.75
CA ASN A 64 -3.34 23.47 -18.92
C ASN A 64 -3.83 22.07 -18.58
N VAL A 65 -5.13 21.86 -18.78
CA VAL A 65 -5.77 20.61 -18.37
C VAL A 65 -5.26 19.39 -19.15
N ASN A 66 -4.84 19.55 -20.41
CA ASN A 66 -4.33 18.43 -21.20
C ASN A 66 -3.01 17.89 -20.62
N ALA A 67 -2.09 18.80 -20.30
CA ALA A 67 -0.83 18.45 -19.65
C ALA A 67 -1.08 17.75 -18.30
N MET A 68 -2.01 18.26 -17.49
CA MET A 68 -2.34 17.71 -16.17
C MET A 68 -2.96 16.30 -16.22
N VAL A 69 -3.85 16.04 -17.18
CA VAL A 69 -4.41 14.68 -17.34
C VAL A 69 -3.30 13.71 -17.71
N SER A 70 -2.39 14.10 -18.61
CA SER A 70 -1.27 13.24 -19.02
C SER A 70 -0.30 12.96 -17.87
N SER A 71 0.01 13.94 -17.02
CA SER A 71 0.88 13.76 -15.86
C SER A 71 0.18 12.91 -14.80
N PHE A 72 -1.10 13.15 -14.52
CA PHE A 72 -1.87 12.35 -13.57
C PHE A 72 -1.93 10.88 -13.99
N VAL A 73 -2.17 10.58 -15.27
CA VAL A 73 -2.15 9.19 -15.76
C VAL A 73 -0.78 8.56 -15.54
N LYS A 74 0.32 9.27 -15.85
CA LYS A 74 1.70 8.79 -15.60
C LYS A 74 2.00 8.57 -14.11
N GLU A 75 1.51 9.42 -13.23
CA GLU A 75 1.69 9.24 -11.78
C GLU A 75 0.84 8.08 -11.25
N GLN A 76 -0.38 7.92 -11.75
CA GLN A 76 -1.25 6.80 -11.40
C GLN A 76 -0.67 5.46 -11.84
N THR A 77 -0.03 5.36 -13.02
CA THR A 77 0.61 4.11 -13.46
C THR A 77 1.77 3.73 -12.54
N LYS A 78 2.66 4.68 -12.20
CA LYS A 78 3.75 4.46 -11.23
C LYS A 78 3.23 4.01 -9.87
N GLN A 79 2.17 4.66 -9.37
CA GLN A 79 1.55 4.29 -8.09
C GLN A 79 0.96 2.88 -8.13
N LYS A 80 0.30 2.48 -9.23
CA LYS A 80 -0.22 1.12 -9.42
C LYS A 80 0.89 0.07 -9.42
N GLU A 81 1.99 0.31 -10.15
CA GLU A 81 3.16 -0.59 -10.17
C GLU A 81 3.79 -0.77 -8.78
N ILE A 82 3.93 0.33 -8.03
CA ILE A 82 4.41 0.28 -6.63
C ILE A 82 3.44 -0.53 -5.76
N GLN A 83 2.13 -0.32 -5.89
CA GLN A 83 1.14 -1.08 -5.13
C GLN A 83 1.16 -2.58 -5.48
N GLU A 84 1.30 -2.93 -6.75
CA GLU A 84 1.39 -4.32 -7.23
C GLU A 84 2.66 -5.01 -6.72
N SER A 85 3.81 -4.33 -6.77
CA SER A 85 5.06 -4.87 -6.21
C SER A 85 4.97 -5.07 -4.70
N VAL A 86 4.37 -4.14 -3.95
CA VAL A 86 4.12 -4.28 -2.50
C VAL A 86 3.18 -5.46 -2.22
N LYS A 87 2.09 -5.62 -3.00
CA LYS A 87 1.18 -6.78 -2.90
C LYS A 87 1.92 -8.09 -3.13
N LYS A 88 2.76 -8.17 -4.18
CA LYS A 88 3.58 -9.35 -4.49
C LYS A 88 4.55 -9.68 -3.36
N ILE A 89 5.25 -8.69 -2.80
CA ILE A 89 6.15 -8.87 -1.66
C ILE A 89 5.39 -9.41 -0.43
N LYS A 90 4.19 -8.86 -0.14
CA LYS A 90 3.36 -9.34 0.97
C LYS A 90 2.90 -10.79 0.77
N GLN A 91 2.46 -11.14 -0.44
CA GLN A 91 2.08 -12.51 -0.80
C GLN A 91 3.26 -13.49 -0.65
N LEU A 92 4.46 -13.12 -1.14
CA LEU A 92 5.67 -13.92 -1.00
C LEU A 92 6.03 -14.15 0.48
N ARG A 93 5.86 -13.15 1.35
CA ARG A 93 6.07 -13.30 2.80
C ARG A 93 5.07 -14.27 3.42
N VAL A 94 3.78 -14.15 3.09
CA VAL A 94 2.72 -15.06 3.59
C VAL A 94 2.97 -16.49 3.11
N ALA A 95 3.32 -16.69 1.85
CA ALA A 95 3.65 -18.00 1.30
C ALA A 95 4.85 -18.65 2.01
N LYS A 96 5.92 -17.89 2.26
CA LYS A 96 7.09 -18.36 3.04
C LYS A 96 6.70 -18.78 4.47
N LEU A 97 5.82 -18.02 5.14
CA LEU A 97 5.34 -18.38 6.47
C LEU A 97 4.51 -19.67 6.47
N LYS A 98 3.63 -19.85 5.47
CA LYS A 98 2.84 -21.09 5.31
C LYS A 98 3.74 -22.31 5.08
N GLN A 99 4.69 -22.21 4.14
CA GLN A 99 5.66 -23.28 3.88
C GLN A 99 6.48 -23.64 5.12
N ASN A 100 6.90 -22.65 5.92
CA ASN A 100 7.61 -22.90 7.16
C ASN A 100 6.73 -23.59 8.20
N LYS A 101 5.43 -23.24 8.29
CA LYS A 101 4.47 -23.92 9.17
C LYS A 101 4.26 -25.37 8.75
N GLU A 102 4.08 -25.64 7.46
CA GLU A 102 3.93 -26.99 6.89
C GLU A 102 5.17 -27.85 7.14
N LYS A 103 6.37 -27.32 6.92
CA LYS A 103 7.63 -28.02 7.24
C LYS A 103 7.74 -28.37 8.72
N ARG A 104 7.30 -27.48 9.63
CA ARG A 104 7.28 -27.74 11.08
C ARG A 104 6.28 -28.82 11.45
N LEU A 105 5.10 -28.84 10.84
CA LEU A 105 4.07 -29.86 11.06
C LEU A 105 4.54 -31.24 10.56
N ALA A 106 5.09 -31.31 9.33
CA ALA A 106 5.63 -32.55 8.77
C ALA A 106 6.81 -33.11 9.60
N ASN A 107 7.66 -32.24 10.14
CA ASN A 107 8.74 -32.69 11.03
C ASN A 107 8.21 -33.16 12.40
N ALA A 108 7.21 -32.48 12.96
CA ALA A 108 6.58 -32.91 14.21
C ALA A 108 5.86 -34.27 14.07
N GLU A 109 5.29 -34.56 12.90
CA GLU A 109 4.67 -35.84 12.58
C GLU A 109 5.72 -36.96 12.47
N LYS A 110 6.84 -36.71 11.79
CA LYS A 110 7.99 -37.66 11.75
C LYS A 110 8.55 -37.97 13.14
N VAL A 111 8.66 -36.98 14.03
CA VAL A 111 9.15 -37.18 15.41
C VAL A 111 8.16 -37.97 16.27
N LYS A 112 6.85 -37.85 16.03
CA LYS A 112 5.81 -38.62 16.74
C LYS A 112 5.65 -40.05 16.23
N ALA A 113 6.02 -40.32 14.98
CA ALA A 113 5.98 -41.66 14.37
C ALA A 113 7.25 -42.49 14.65
N ALA A 114 8.28 -41.93 15.31
CA ALA A 114 9.46 -42.68 15.71
C ALA A 114 9.13 -43.62 16.88
N PRO A 115 9.50 -44.92 16.82
CA PRO A 115 9.17 -45.89 17.86
C PRO A 115 9.86 -45.49 19.17
N LYS A 116 9.07 -45.41 20.26
CA LYS A 116 9.61 -45.24 21.61
C LYS A 116 10.61 -46.36 21.90
N PRO A 117 11.87 -46.08 22.27
CA PRO A 117 12.75 -47.11 22.77
C PRO A 117 12.25 -47.55 24.16
N GLU A 118 11.90 -48.82 24.26
CA GLU A 118 11.57 -49.48 25.53
C GLU A 118 12.78 -49.46 26.49
N GLN A 119 12.43 -49.31 27.76
CA GLN A 119 13.29 -49.13 28.94
C GLN A 119 14.23 -50.31 29.17
N LYS A 120 15.52 -50.10 29.53
CA LYS A 120 16.26 -50.90 30.53
C LYS A 120 17.40 -50.10 31.20
N THR A 121 17.17 -49.71 32.46
CA THR A 121 18.11 -49.67 33.62
C THR A 121 19.59 -49.28 33.39
N LYS A 122 20.06 -48.24 34.11
CA LYS A 122 21.05 -48.36 35.21
C LYS A 122 21.35 -47.01 35.87
N LYS A 123 21.31 -47.04 37.21
CA LYS A 123 21.70 -46.00 38.18
C LYS A 123 23.09 -45.43 37.85
N VAL A 124 23.34 -44.15 38.15
CA VAL A 124 24.49 -43.67 38.97
C VAL A 124 24.44 -42.13 39.16
N LYS A 125 24.24 -41.78 40.44
CA LYS A 125 24.83 -40.71 41.25
C LYS A 125 24.66 -39.21 40.89
N LYS A 126 23.90 -38.60 41.80
CA LYS A 126 23.61 -37.21 42.14
C LYS A 126 24.86 -36.40 42.53
N ALA A 127 24.97 -35.15 42.05
CA ALA A 127 25.70 -34.06 42.73
C ALA A 127 25.06 -32.69 42.35
N PRO A 128 24.79 -31.77 43.30
CA PRO A 128 23.96 -30.58 43.06
C PRO A 128 24.73 -29.23 43.03
N LYS A 129 23.99 -28.17 42.67
CA LYS A 129 24.30 -26.71 42.73
C LYS A 129 25.06 -26.18 41.48
N LYS A 130 24.77 -25.03 40.87
CA LYS A 130 24.17 -23.76 41.34
C LYS A 130 23.35 -23.09 40.23
N THR A 131 22.30 -22.41 40.66
CA THR A 131 21.45 -21.47 39.92
C THR A 131 22.16 -20.12 39.72
N GLU A 132 22.23 -19.63 38.49
CA GLU A 132 22.33 -18.19 38.19
C GLU A 132 21.45 -17.84 36.98
N THR A 133 20.41 -17.06 37.28
CA THR A 133 19.52 -16.35 36.37
C THR A 133 20.26 -15.26 35.59
N VAL A 134 20.21 -15.28 34.25
CA VAL A 134 20.59 -14.14 33.41
C VAL A 134 19.49 -13.84 32.37
N LYS A 135 19.12 -12.56 32.35
CA LYS A 135 17.99 -11.89 31.69
C LYS A 135 18.12 -11.81 30.15
N PRO A 136 17.01 -11.57 29.41
CA PRO A 136 17.04 -11.56 27.94
C PRO A 136 17.68 -10.29 27.40
N THR A 137 18.67 -10.44 26.51
CA THR A 137 19.32 -9.33 25.82
C THR A 137 18.44 -8.80 24.69
N THR A 138 18.19 -7.50 24.75
CA THR A 138 17.37 -6.74 23.79
C THR A 138 18.23 -6.36 22.59
N ASN A 139 17.91 -6.87 21.40
CA ASN A 139 18.64 -6.51 20.19
C ASN A 139 18.14 -5.15 19.63
N LYS A 140 18.80 -4.06 20.01
CA LYS A 140 18.64 -2.74 19.40
C LYS A 140 19.56 -2.65 18.18
N ASN A 141 19.02 -2.92 17.00
CA ASN A 141 19.72 -2.68 15.74
C ASN A 141 19.89 -1.16 15.54
N LYS A 142 21.14 -0.69 15.64
CA LYS A 142 21.57 0.70 15.54
C LYS A 142 21.64 1.14 14.08
N LYS A 143 21.06 2.31 13.82
CA LYS A 143 21.50 3.39 12.91
C LYS A 143 22.30 2.97 11.67
N ASN A 144 21.67 3.13 10.50
CA ASN A 144 22.38 3.45 9.27
C ASN A 144 21.75 4.71 8.65
N VAL A 145 22.25 5.88 9.06
CA VAL A 145 22.05 7.16 8.37
C VAL A 145 23.44 7.69 8.06
N LYS A 146 23.93 7.40 6.85
CA LYS A 146 25.16 7.96 6.29
C LYS A 146 24.78 9.20 5.48
N ALA A 147 24.60 10.33 6.18
CA ALA A 147 24.56 11.64 5.54
C ALA A 147 25.99 12.00 5.11
N LYS A 148 26.26 11.94 3.80
CA LYS A 148 27.44 12.55 3.18
C LYS A 148 27.08 14.00 2.85
N THR A 149 27.59 14.94 3.64
CA THR A 149 27.68 16.35 3.25
C THR A 149 29.01 16.89 3.73
N LYS A 150 29.96 17.04 2.80
CA LYS A 150 30.99 18.08 2.77
C LYS A 150 31.78 17.95 1.45
N LYS A 151 32.11 19.12 0.88
CA LYS A 151 33.09 19.40 -0.19
C LYS A 151 32.51 19.73 -1.58
N LYS A 152 32.15 21.00 -1.76
CA LYS A 152 32.28 21.80 -3.00
C LYS A 152 32.36 23.28 -2.61
N GLY A 153 33.33 24.00 -3.18
CA GLY A 153 33.49 25.46 -3.06
C GLY A 153 34.44 25.86 -1.97
#